data_AF-A0A351QCL1-F1
#
_entry.id   AF-A0A351QCL1-F1
#
_cell.length_a   1.000
_cell.length_b   1.000
_cell.length_c   1.000
_cell.angle_alpha   90.00
_cell.angle_beta   90.00
_cell.angle_gamma   90.00
#
_symmetry.space_group_name_H-M   'P 1'
#
loop_
_entity.id
_entity.type
_entity.pdbx_description
1 polymer ?
#
loop_
_entity_poly.entity_id
_entity_poly.type
_entity_poly.pdbx_seq_one_letter_code
_entity_poly.pdbx_strand_id
1 'polypeptide(L)'
;EEIEAAGIKPVKKEFLVDLVEYLPNKYPHDKLEGLWILDSSTIAVANDNDFAINVENNQLVQKKLPGTDSIDDDVIYVIKLPKSLR
;
A
#
# COMPACT_ATOMS: atom_id res chain seq x y z
N GLU A 1 -19.02 22.95 8.52
CA GLU A 1 -19.41 24.36 8.30
C GLU A 1 -18.31 25.17 7.60
N GLU A 2 -17.06 25.19 8.09
CA GLU A 2 -15.97 25.95 7.43
C GLU A 2 -15.58 25.47 6.02
N ILE A 3 -15.51 24.14 5.80
CA ILE A 3 -15.14 23.55 4.49
C ILE A 3 -16.17 23.88 3.41
N GLU A 4 -17.46 23.84 3.76
CA GLU A 4 -18.55 24.18 2.84
C GLU A 4 -18.62 25.68 2.56
N ALA A 5 -18.39 26.52 3.57
CA ALA A 5 -18.28 27.97 3.42
C ALA A 5 -17.09 28.38 2.52
N ALA A 6 -16.02 27.58 2.52
CA ALA A 6 -14.89 27.72 1.60
C ALA A 6 -15.15 27.15 0.18
N GLY A 7 -16.34 26.63 -0.10
CA GLY A 7 -16.71 26.06 -1.40
C GLY A 7 -16.06 24.70 -1.72
N ILE A 8 -15.43 24.06 -0.74
CA ILE A 8 -14.80 22.75 -0.91
C ILE A 8 -15.89 21.69 -0.88
N LYS A 9 -15.99 20.90 -1.96
CA LYS A 9 -16.89 19.75 -2.06
C LYS A 9 -16.17 18.49 -1.59
N PRO A 10 -16.58 17.86 -0.47
CA PRO A 10 -15.94 16.64 -0.01
C PRO A 10 -16.12 15.51 -1.03
N VAL A 11 -15.05 14.76 -1.26
CA VAL A 11 -15.13 13.51 -2.04
C VAL A 11 -15.85 12.44 -1.24
N LYS A 12 -16.66 11.62 -1.93
CA LYS A 12 -17.20 10.39 -1.34
C LYS A 12 -16.18 9.28 -1.52
N LYS A 13 -16.01 8.46 -0.49
CA LYS A 13 -15.16 7.27 -0.51
C LYS A 13 -16.05 6.04 -0.34
N GLU A 14 -15.70 4.96 -1.03
CA GLU A 14 -16.26 3.64 -0.79
C GLU A 14 -15.13 2.65 -0.50
N PHE A 15 -15.43 1.61 0.27
CA PHE A 15 -14.51 0.50 0.43
C PHE A 15 -14.52 -0.37 -0.83
N LEU A 16 -13.34 -0.70 -1.35
CA LEU A 16 -13.18 -1.44 -2.60
C LEU A 16 -12.56 -2.83 -2.38
N VAL A 17 -11.42 -2.88 -1.68
CA VAL A 17 -10.67 -4.11 -1.41
C VAL A 17 -9.81 -3.92 -0.16
N ASP A 18 -9.71 -4.95 0.66
CA ASP A 18 -8.69 -5.07 1.71
C ASP A 18 -7.47 -5.77 1.08
N LEU A 19 -6.37 -5.02 0.91
CA LEU A 19 -5.16 -5.54 0.28
C LEU A 19 -4.41 -6.56 1.16
N VAL A 20 -4.47 -6.42 2.48
CA VAL A 20 -3.87 -7.38 3.42
C VAL A 20 -4.62 -8.70 3.30
N GLU A 21 -5.95 -8.67 3.21
CA GLU A 21 -6.71 -9.90 3.03
C GLU A 21 -6.54 -10.53 1.64
N TYR A 22 -6.54 -9.68 0.60
CA TYR A 22 -6.58 -10.06 -0.81
C TYR A 22 -5.25 -10.59 -1.35
N LEU A 23 -4.13 -10.03 -0.89
CA LEU A 23 -2.80 -10.39 -1.38
C LEU A 23 -2.28 -11.71 -0.77
N PRO A 24 -1.39 -12.44 -1.48
CA PRO A 24 -0.76 -13.64 -0.95
C PRO A 24 -0.05 -13.39 0.39
N ASN A 25 -0.01 -14.42 1.24
CA ASN A 25 0.65 -14.39 2.55
C ASN A 25 0.26 -13.21 3.46
N LYS A 26 -0.94 -12.66 3.26
CA LYS A 26 -1.48 -11.54 4.03
C LYS A 26 -0.61 -10.28 3.99
N TYR A 27 0.03 -10.02 2.85
CA TYR A 27 0.93 -8.88 2.64
C TYR A 27 2.04 -8.80 3.71
N PRO A 28 3.18 -9.48 3.49
CA PRO A 28 4.18 -9.67 4.54
C PRO A 28 5.06 -8.44 4.80
N HIS A 29 4.79 -7.28 4.18
CA HIS A 29 5.60 -6.07 4.31
C HIS A 29 4.98 -5.08 5.31
N ASP A 30 5.78 -4.13 5.79
CA ASP A 30 5.35 -3.19 6.84
C ASP A 30 4.31 -2.16 6.35
N LYS A 31 4.52 -1.60 5.14
CA LYS A 31 3.70 -0.51 4.61
C LYS A 31 3.53 -0.60 3.09
N LEU A 32 2.34 -0.22 2.60
CA LEU A 32 2.07 0.05 1.18
C LEU A 32 2.34 1.53 0.88
N GLU A 33 2.98 1.84 -0.25
CA GLU A 33 3.25 3.23 -0.62
C GLU A 33 3.02 3.54 -2.10
N GLY A 34 3.23 2.57 -3.00
CA GLY A 34 2.90 2.72 -4.41
C GLY A 34 1.46 2.33 -4.74
N LEU A 35 0.78 3.13 -5.56
CA LEU A 35 -0.50 2.79 -6.19
C LEU A 35 -0.55 3.30 -7.63
N TRP A 36 -0.93 2.44 -8.56
CA TRP A 36 -1.15 2.77 -9.97
C TRP A 36 -2.43 2.11 -10.48
N ILE A 37 -3.33 2.89 -11.08
CA ILE A 37 -4.46 2.39 -11.86
C ILE A 37 -3.99 2.06 -13.28
N LEU A 38 -3.98 0.78 -13.66
CA LEU A 38 -3.62 0.36 -15.01
C LEU A 38 -4.82 0.46 -15.96
N ASP A 39 -6.00 0.07 -15.48
CA ASP A 39 -7.26 0.14 -16.21
C ASP A 39 -8.47 0.19 -15.26
N SER A 40 -9.70 0.01 -15.76
CA SER A 40 -10.92 0.10 -14.97
C SER A 40 -11.06 -0.96 -13.87
N SER A 41 -10.35 -2.08 -13.95
CA SER A 41 -10.45 -3.17 -12.99
C SER A 41 -9.09 -3.74 -12.56
N THR A 42 -7.99 -3.12 -12.95
CA THR A 42 -6.63 -3.56 -12.59
C THR A 42 -5.85 -2.43 -11.96
N ILE A 43 -5.25 -2.71 -10.81
CA ILE A 43 -4.31 -1.80 -10.13
C ILE A 43 -2.98 -2.51 -9.86
N ALA A 44 -1.92 -1.74 -9.73
CA ALA A 44 -0.66 -2.17 -9.16
C ALA A 44 -0.44 -1.44 -7.83
N VAL A 45 0.05 -2.17 -6.84
CA VAL A 45 0.50 -1.60 -5.57
C VAL A 45 1.91 -2.07 -5.25
N ALA A 46 2.69 -1.23 -4.57
CA ALA A 46 4.06 -1.55 -4.19
C ALA A 46 4.26 -1.38 -2.69
N ASN A 47 5.10 -2.23 -2.10
CA ASN A 47 5.58 -2.02 -0.75
C ASN A 47 6.53 -0.84 -0.69
N ASP A 48 6.58 -0.23 0.49
CA ASP A 48 7.69 0.64 0.84
C ASP A 48 8.83 -0.22 1.39
N ASN A 49 9.95 -0.22 0.70
CA ASN A 49 11.13 -0.96 1.08
C ASN A 49 12.23 -0.08 1.72
N ASP A 50 12.10 1.25 1.71
CA ASP A 50 13.10 2.17 2.28
C ASP A 50 14.56 1.86 1.86
N PHE A 51 14.76 1.46 0.59
CA PHE A 51 16.07 1.00 0.06
C PHE A 51 16.67 -0.19 0.82
N ALA A 52 15.83 -1.08 1.34
CA ALA A 52 16.16 -2.23 2.17
C ALA A 52 16.85 -1.86 3.49
N ILE A 53 16.60 -0.65 4.02
CA ILE A 53 17.19 -0.16 5.27
C ILE A 53 16.10 0.16 6.29
N ASN A 54 16.38 -0.08 7.58
CA ASN A 54 15.56 0.37 8.69
C ASN A 54 16.44 1.05 9.76
N VAL A 55 15.82 1.68 10.76
CA VAL A 55 16.51 2.30 11.90
C VAL A 55 16.12 1.59 13.20
N GLU A 56 17.10 0.99 13.86
CA GLU A 56 16.95 0.39 15.19
C GLU A 56 18.00 0.98 16.14
N ASN A 57 17.57 1.46 17.31
CA ASN A 57 18.45 2.07 18.31
C ASN A 57 19.37 3.16 17.73
N ASN A 58 18.84 4.00 16.83
CA ASN A 58 19.55 5.05 16.09
C ASN A 58 20.68 4.54 15.19
N GLN A 59 20.64 3.29 14.75
CA GLN A 59 21.59 2.71 13.79
C GLN A 59 20.85 2.21 12.55
N LEU A 60 21.49 2.33 11.39
CA LEU A 60 21.00 1.74 10.15
C LEU A 60 21.18 0.22 10.21
N VAL A 61 20.11 -0.50 9.94
CA VAL A 61 20.09 -1.97 9.90
C VAL A 61 19.46 -2.44 8.60
N GLN A 62 19.73 -3.69 8.22
CA GLN A 62 19.08 -4.34 7.10
C GLN A 62 17.58 -4.47 7.37
N LYS A 63 16.73 -3.94 6.48
CA LYS A 63 15.29 -4.15 6.56
C LYS A 63 14.98 -5.62 6.28
N LYS A 64 14.14 -6.20 7.13
CA LYS A 64 13.70 -7.59 7.08
C LYS A 64 12.17 -7.63 7.09
N LEU A 65 11.60 -8.68 6.48
CA LEU A 65 10.16 -8.91 6.58
C LEU A 65 9.77 -9.11 8.06
N PRO A 66 8.73 -8.42 8.56
CA PRO A 66 8.25 -8.53 9.93
C PRO A 66 8.11 -9.97 10.43
N GLY A 67 8.72 -10.24 11.59
CA GLY A 67 8.66 -11.57 12.23
C GLY A 67 9.53 -12.65 11.56
N THR A 68 10.41 -12.27 10.63
CA THR A 68 11.31 -13.20 9.94
C THR A 68 12.75 -12.68 9.91
N ASP A 69 13.68 -13.53 9.46
CA ASP A 69 15.07 -13.14 9.18
C ASP A 69 15.33 -12.81 7.70
N SER A 70 14.31 -12.91 6.85
CA SER A 70 14.42 -12.64 5.42
C SER A 70 14.55 -11.14 5.16
N ILE A 71 15.44 -10.76 4.25
CA ILE A 71 15.53 -9.40 3.73
C ILE A 71 14.21 -9.03 3.06
N ASP A 72 13.74 -7.81 3.31
CA ASP A 72 12.60 -7.26 2.59
C ASP A 72 13.04 -6.77 1.20
N ASP A 73 12.33 -7.17 0.15
CA ASP A 73 12.61 -6.79 -1.26
C ASP A 73 11.51 -5.85 -1.80
N ASP A 74 11.81 -5.16 -2.92
CA ASP A 74 10.80 -4.42 -3.67
C ASP A 74 9.87 -5.38 -4.42
N VAL A 75 8.57 -5.28 -4.13
CA VAL A 75 7.52 -6.11 -4.72
C VAL A 75 6.38 -5.24 -5.25
N ILE A 76 6.06 -5.44 -6.54
CA ILE A 76 4.86 -4.87 -7.16
C ILE A 76 3.82 -5.96 -7.32
N TYR A 77 2.66 -5.76 -6.70
CA TYR A 77 1.49 -6.61 -6.85
C TYR A 77 0.56 -6.03 -7.90
N VAL A 78 0.36 -6.75 -9.00
CA VAL A 78 -0.67 -6.41 -10.00
C VAL A 78 -1.92 -7.24 -9.69
N ILE A 79 -3.02 -6.57 -9.34
CA ILE A 79 -4.25 -7.22 -8.91
C ILE A 79 -5.46 -6.79 -9.73
N LYS A 80 -6.44 -7.70 -9.84
CA LYS A 80 -7.76 -7.39 -10.37
C LYS A 80 -8.70 -7.01 -9.23
N LEU A 81 -9.40 -5.90 -9.38
CA LEU A 81 -10.34 -5.41 -8.40
C LEU A 81 -11.62 -6.26 -8.39
N PRO A 82 -12.24 -6.48 -7.20
CA PRO A 82 -13.55 -7.14 -7.09
C PRO A 82 -14.67 -6.39 -7.82
N LYS A 83 -14.52 -5.07 -7.99
CA LYS A 83 -15.46 -4.16 -8.65
C LYS A 83 -14.68 -3.18 -9.53
N SER A 84 -15.26 -2.84 -10.70
CA SER A 84 -14.74 -1.80 -11.58
C SER A 84 -14.72 -0.42 -10.90
N LEU A 85 -13.70 0.39 -11.20
CA LEU A 85 -13.58 1.79 -10.77
C LEU A 85 -14.52 2.74 -11.52
N ARG A 86 -15.08 2.29 -12.65
CA ARG A 86 -16.07 3.00 -13.45
C ARG A 86 -17.44 2.35 -13.32
#